data_AF-A0A938GUB0-F1
#
_entry.id   AF-A0A938GUB0-F1
#
_cell.length_a   1.000
_cell.length_b   1.000
_cell.length_c   1.000
_cell.angle_alpha   90.00
_cell.angle_beta   90.00
_cell.angle_gamma   90.00
#
_symmetry.space_group_name_H-M   'P 1'
#
loop_
_entity.id
_entity.type
_entity.pdbx_description
1 polymer ?
#
loop_
_entity_poly.entity_id
_entity_poly.type
_entity_poly.pdbx_seq_one_letter_code
_entity_poly.pdbx_strand_id
1 'polypeptide(L)'
;FPQSAAMIIGVQVLHGICYAFFFATVYIFVDAYFPKDIRSSAQGLFNVMILGLGGLLANSICPWLIQTVYTTKGVTNFQDLFLVPLIAASLAAIALALFFHPPKAGSAEATAVATQH
;
A
#
# COMPACT_ATOMS: atom_id res chain seq x y z
N PHE A 1 24.25 0.74 -14.81
CA PHE A 1 22.84 1.20 -14.75
C PHE A 1 22.05 0.32 -15.70
N PRO A 2 20.86 -0.22 -15.37
CA PRO A 2 20.31 -1.34 -16.13
C PRO A 2 20.13 -0.92 -17.58
N GLN A 3 21.03 -1.38 -18.43
CA GLN A 3 21.17 -0.99 -19.83
C GLN A 3 20.11 -1.67 -20.71
N SER A 4 19.21 -2.42 -20.07
CA SER A 4 18.18 -3.24 -20.68
C SER A 4 16.83 -2.65 -20.35
N ALA A 5 16.21 -1.99 -21.34
CA ALA A 5 14.83 -1.52 -21.28
C ALA A 5 13.86 -2.64 -20.84
N ALA A 6 14.18 -3.90 -21.17
CA ALA A 6 13.37 -5.06 -20.79
C ALA A 6 13.22 -5.22 -19.27
N MET A 7 14.27 -4.94 -18.49
CA MET A 7 14.21 -5.03 -17.02
C MET A 7 13.33 -3.94 -16.41
N ILE A 8 13.42 -2.72 -16.96
CA ILE A 8 12.58 -1.58 -16.52
C ILE A 8 11.12 -1.88 -16.84
N ILE A 9 10.82 -2.35 -18.06
CA ILE A 9 9.47 -2.74 -18.46
C ILE A 9 8.96 -3.87 -17.55
N GLY A 10 9.78 -4.90 -17.31
CA GLY A 10 9.42 -6.02 -16.44
C GLY A 10 9.08 -5.57 -15.02
N VAL A 11 9.88 -4.69 -14.42
CA VAL A 11 9.61 -4.18 -13.07
C VAL A 11 8.33 -3.34 -13.02
N GLN A 12 8.07 -2.53 -14.04
CA GLN A 12 6.85 -1.71 -14.11
C GLN A 12 5.59 -2.55 -14.29
N VAL A 13 5.65 -3.62 -15.09
CA VAL A 13 4.53 -4.56 -15.25
C VAL A 13 4.27 -5.29 -13.93
N LEU A 14 5.31 -5.81 -13.27
CA LEU A 14 5.18 -6.48 -11.99
C LEU A 14 4.58 -5.54 -10.94
N HIS A 15 5.07 -4.30 -10.87
CA HIS A 15 4.53 -3.28 -9.97
C HIS A 15 3.04 -3.02 -10.22
N GLY A 16 2.61 -2.92 -11.48
CA GLY A 16 1.19 -2.75 -11.82
C GLY A 16 0.31 -3.90 -11.33
N ILE A 17 0.78 -5.14 -11.45
CA ILE A 17 0.08 -6.33 -10.95
C ILE A 17 0.00 -6.31 -9.42
N CYS A 18 1.12 -6.06 -8.73
CA CYS A 18 1.16 -5.95 -7.27
C CYS A 18 0.26 -4.83 -6.75
N TYR A 19 0.25 -3.68 -7.44
CA TYR A 19 -0.60 -2.55 -7.11
C TYR A 19 -2.08 -2.93 -7.22
N ALA A 20 -2.51 -3.56 -8.31
CA ALA A 20 -3.90 -3.99 -8.47
C ALA A 20 -4.34 -4.98 -7.37
N PHE A 21 -3.51 -5.98 -7.07
CA PHE A 21 -3.83 -6.97 -6.03
C PHE A 21 -3.86 -6.38 -4.62
N PHE A 22 -2.98 -5.43 -4.32
CA PHE A 22 -3.00 -4.74 -3.04
C PHE A 22 -4.33 -4.00 -2.83
N PHE A 23 -4.74 -3.19 -3.81
CA PHE A 23 -6.01 -2.45 -3.73
C PHE A 23 -7.23 -3.38 -3.69
N ALA A 24 -7.24 -4.43 -4.53
CA ALA A 24 -8.31 -5.42 -4.50
C ALA A 24 -8.42 -6.12 -3.14
N THR A 25 -7.29 -6.51 -2.54
CA THR A 25 -7.27 -7.17 -1.23
C THR A 25 -7.78 -6.23 -0.13
N VAL A 26 -7.39 -4.96 -0.15
CA VAL A 26 -7.88 -3.96 0.82
C VAL A 26 -9.40 -3.78 0.67
N TYR A 27 -9.93 -3.70 -0.54
CA TYR A 27 -11.38 -3.55 -0.74
C TYR A 27 -12.15 -4.80 -0.30
N ILE A 28 -11.65 -6.00 -0.59
CA ILE A 28 -12.22 -7.26 -0.08
C ILE A 28 -12.21 -7.27 1.46
N PHE A 29 -11.11 -6.82 2.07
CA PHE A 29 -11.03 -6.72 3.53
C PHE A 29 -12.06 -5.72 4.09
N VAL A 30 -12.18 -4.54 3.50
CA VAL A 30 -13.18 -3.55 3.91
C VAL A 30 -14.61 -4.12 3.78
N ASP A 31 -14.89 -4.83 2.70
CA ASP A 31 -16.20 -5.45 2.48
C ASP A 31 -16.49 -6.59 3.45
N ALA A 32 -15.47 -7.33 3.90
CA ALA A 32 -15.61 -8.40 4.88
C ALA A 32 -15.81 -7.88 6.31
N TYR A 33 -15.17 -6.75 6.65
CA TYR A 33 -15.07 -6.28 8.04
C TYR A 33 -16.02 -5.14 8.41
N PHE A 34 -16.47 -4.33 7.44
CA PHE A 34 -17.35 -3.18 7.69
C PHE A 34 -18.81 -3.48 7.31
N PRO A 35 -19.79 -2.91 8.04
CA PRO A 35 -21.21 -2.97 7.67
C PRO A 35 -21.48 -2.24 6.35
N LYS A 36 -22.49 -2.70 5.59
CA LYS A 36 -22.75 -2.30 4.20
C LYS A 36 -22.91 -0.79 4.02
N ASP A 37 -23.49 -0.16 5.01
CA ASP A 37 -23.79 1.27 5.15
C ASP A 37 -22.53 2.15 5.18
N ILE A 38 -21.35 1.63 5.57
CA ILE A 38 -20.11 2.41 5.65
C ILE A 38 -18.97 1.92 4.75
N ARG A 39 -19.12 0.80 4.02
CA ARG A 39 -18.07 0.24 3.14
C ARG A 39 -17.58 1.24 2.11
N SER A 40 -18.49 1.86 1.36
CA SER A 40 -18.14 2.84 0.33
C SER A 40 -17.41 4.06 0.91
N SER A 41 -17.77 4.46 2.13
CA SER A 41 -17.09 5.54 2.84
C SER A 41 -15.66 5.13 3.26
N ALA A 42 -15.49 3.91 3.79
CA ALA A 42 -14.19 3.38 4.19
C ALA A 42 -13.24 3.18 2.98
N GLN A 43 -13.73 2.62 1.87
CA GLN A 43 -12.96 2.49 0.63
C GLN A 43 -12.60 3.87 0.04
N GLY A 44 -13.53 4.82 0.07
CA GLY A 44 -13.28 6.20 -0.36
C GLY A 44 -12.23 6.90 0.49
N LEU A 45 -12.30 6.77 1.82
CA LEU A 45 -11.33 7.33 2.75
C LEU A 45 -9.93 6.73 2.52
N PHE A 46 -9.85 5.42 2.31
CA PHE A 46 -8.59 4.76 1.96
C PHE A 46 -7.98 5.35 0.67
N ASN A 47 -8.79 5.55 -0.37
CA ASN A 47 -8.31 6.18 -1.61
C ASN A 47 -7.83 7.62 -1.40
N VAL A 48 -8.56 8.43 -0.62
CA VAL A 48 -8.14 9.80 -0.30
C VAL A 48 -6.82 9.79 0.46
N MET A 49 -6.63 8.85 1.38
CA MET A 49 -5.40 8.73 2.15
C MET A 49 -4.21 8.33 1.28
N ILE A 50 -4.35 7.30 0.43
CA ILE A 50 -3.23 6.77 -0.37
C ILE A 50 -2.95 7.65 -1.59
N LEU A 51 -3.99 7.97 -2.38
CA LEU A 51 -3.84 8.66 -3.66
C LEU A 51 -3.89 10.19 -3.50
N GLY A 52 -4.63 10.70 -2.52
CA GLY A 52 -4.69 12.12 -2.23
C GLY A 52 -3.53 12.57 -1.35
N LEU A 53 -3.61 12.30 -0.04
CA LEU A 53 -2.62 12.75 0.94
C LEU A 53 -1.24 12.12 0.70
N GLY A 54 -1.19 10.80 0.48
CA GLY A 54 0.05 10.09 0.18
C GLY A 54 0.71 10.62 -1.10
N GLY A 55 -0.07 10.79 -2.17
CA GLY A 55 0.41 11.39 -3.42
C GLY A 55 0.90 12.82 -3.27
N LEU A 56 0.22 13.65 -2.46
CA LEU A 56 0.61 15.03 -2.19
C LEU A 56 1.93 15.09 -1.40
N LEU A 57 2.04 14.33 -0.31
CA LEU A 57 3.27 14.26 0.49
C LEU A 57 4.44 13.72 -0.32
N ALA A 58 4.22 12.66 -1.11
CA ALA A 58 5.24 12.12 -1.99
C ALA A 58 5.72 13.15 -3.01
N ASN A 59 4.81 13.86 -3.69
CA ASN A 59 5.19 14.89 -4.65
C ASN A 59 5.89 16.10 -4.02
N SER A 60 5.56 16.46 -2.78
CA SER A 60 6.23 17.55 -2.07
C SER A 60 7.62 17.15 -1.55
N ILE A 61 7.78 15.93 -1.04
CA ILE A 61 8.99 15.49 -0.33
C ILE A 61 9.99 14.82 -1.29
N CYS A 62 9.54 13.99 -2.25
CA CYS A 62 10.43 13.26 -3.15
C CYS A 62 11.40 14.15 -3.92
N PRO A 63 10.98 15.28 -4.53
CA PRO A 63 11.91 16.13 -5.28
C PRO A 63 13.02 16.69 -4.40
N TRP A 64 12.66 17.17 -3.20
CA TRP A 64 13.62 17.69 -2.23
C TRP A 64 14.57 16.61 -1.73
N LEU A 65 14.04 15.42 -1.43
CA LEU A 65 14.81 14.26 -0.96
C LEU A 65 15.80 13.77 -2.02
N ILE A 66 15.36 13.66 -3.28
CA ILE A 66 16.19 13.24 -4.40
C ILE A 66 17.33 14.22 -4.65
N GLN A 67 17.04 15.52 -4.62
CA GLN A 67 18.03 16.56 -4.90
C GLN A 67 19.03 16.75 -3.76
N THR A 68 18.59 16.64 -2.50
CA THR A 68 19.43 16.96 -1.34
C THR A 68 20.19 15.74 -0.82
N VAL A 69 19.58 14.55 -0.87
CA VAL A 69 20.14 13.33 -0.24
C VAL A 69 20.70 12.36 -1.27
N TYR A 70 20.02 12.16 -2.41
CA TYR A 70 20.37 11.09 -3.36
C TYR A 70 21.08 11.55 -4.63
N THR A 71 21.30 12.86 -4.79
CA THR A 71 22.06 13.42 -5.90
C THR A 71 23.38 13.98 -5.38
N THR A 72 24.48 13.31 -5.72
CA THR A 72 25.84 13.75 -5.34
C THR A 72 26.65 13.98 -6.61
N LYS A 73 27.19 15.20 -6.78
CA LYS A 73 27.99 15.60 -7.96
C LYS A 73 27.28 15.37 -9.31
N GLY A 74 25.96 15.61 -9.37
CA GLY A 74 25.17 15.52 -10.61
C GLY A 74 24.78 14.10 -11.03
N VAL A 75 25.10 13.08 -10.23
CA VAL A 75 24.68 11.69 -10.46
C VAL A 75 23.67 11.29 -9.39
N THR A 76 22.48 10.85 -9.83
CA THR A 76 21.41 10.38 -8.94
C THR A 76 21.52 8.89 -8.70
N ASN A 77 21.63 8.48 -7.42
CA ASN A 77 21.66 7.08 -7.02
C ASN A 77 20.24 6.52 -6.92
N PHE A 78 19.73 6.01 -8.04
CA PHE A 78 18.40 5.38 -8.10
C PHE A 78 18.27 4.14 -7.21
N GLN A 79 19.36 3.38 -7.01
CA GLN A 79 19.32 2.17 -6.18
C GLN A 79 18.94 2.49 -4.74
N ASP A 80 19.59 3.48 -4.13
CA ASP A 80 19.28 3.92 -2.76
C ASP A 80 17.91 4.58 -2.68
N LEU A 81 17.53 5.34 -3.72
CA LEU A 81 16.22 5.96 -3.82
C LEU A 81 15.08 4.93 -3.82
N PHE A 82 15.22 3.83 -4.57
CA PHE A 82 14.23 2.75 -4.60
C PHE A 82 14.31 1.81 -3.39
N LEU A 83 15.40 1.85 -2.62
CA LEU A 83 15.55 1.11 -1.37
C LEU A 83 14.67 1.68 -0.26
N VAL A 84 14.42 2.99 -0.25
CA VAL A 84 13.52 3.65 0.71
C VAL A 84 12.10 3.06 0.68
N PRO A 85 11.37 3.06 -0.46
CA PRO A 85 10.04 2.46 -0.52
C PRO A 85 10.08 0.94 -0.32
N LEU A 86 11.15 0.25 -0.71
CA LEU A 86 11.32 -1.19 -0.47
C LEU A 86 11.35 -1.53 1.03
N ILE A 87 12.14 -0.79 1.82
CA ILE A 87 12.23 -0.99 3.27
C ILE A 87 10.90 -0.60 3.91
N ALA A 88 10.32 0.54 3.55
CA ALA A 88 9.04 0.99 4.09
C ALA A 88 7.92 -0.03 3.85
N ALA A 89 7.81 -0.56 2.62
CA ALA A 89 6.84 -1.60 2.28
C ALA A 89 7.10 -2.91 3.04
N SER A 90 8.37 -3.33 3.17
CA SER A 90 8.73 -4.53 3.92
C SER A 90 8.39 -4.42 5.40
N LEU A 91 8.68 -3.26 6.01
CA LEU A 91 8.31 -2.99 7.41
C LEU A 91 6.79 -2.99 7.60
N ALA A 92 6.04 -2.37 6.68
CA ALA A 92 4.59 -2.40 6.71
C ALA A 92 4.03 -3.83 6.57
N ALA A 93 4.60 -4.65 5.68
CA ALA A 93 4.23 -6.04 5.51
C ALA A 93 4.52 -6.89 6.76
N ILE A 94 5.67 -6.69 7.40
CA ILE A 94 6.01 -7.33 8.67
C ILE A 94 5.06 -6.88 9.79
N ALA A 95 4.78 -5.59 9.87
CA ALA A 95 3.82 -5.06 10.85
C ALA A 95 2.43 -5.66 10.65
N LEU A 96 1.95 -5.77 9.41
CA LEU A 96 0.71 -6.48 9.11
C LEU A 96 0.82 -7.95 9.53
N ALA A 97 1.88 -8.68 9.18
CA ALA A 97 2.03 -10.07 9.56
C ALA A 97 2.04 -10.29 11.09
N LEU A 98 2.56 -9.34 11.88
CA LEU A 98 2.66 -9.43 13.33
C LEU A 98 1.40 -8.94 14.06
N PHE A 99 0.77 -7.86 13.59
CA PHE A 99 -0.36 -7.23 14.28
C PHE A 99 -1.72 -7.66 13.74
N PHE A 100 -1.78 -8.16 12.50
CA PHE A 100 -3.03 -8.52 11.84
C PHE A 100 -3.45 -9.94 12.21
N HIS A 101 -4.18 -10.06 13.31
CA HIS A 101 -4.84 -11.30 13.74
C HIS A 101 -6.35 -11.23 13.43
N PRO A 102 -6.79 -11.64 12.23
CA PRO A 102 -8.22 -11.68 11.93
C PRO A 102 -8.92 -12.73 12.82
N PRO A 103 -10.04 -12.39 13.48
CA PRO A 103 -10.90 -13.35 14.15
C PRO A 103 -11.31 -14.44 13.15
N LYS A 104 -11.27 -15.71 13.58
CA LYS A 104 -11.75 -16.83 12.76
C LYS A 104 -13.19 -16.54 12.32
N ALA A 105 -13.48 -16.77 11.03
CA ALA A 105 -14.75 -16.50 10.36
C ALA A 105 -16.00 -17.16 10.99
N GLY A 106 -15.87 -17.89 12.10
CA GLY A 106 -16.99 -18.48 12.85
C GLY A 106 -17.57 -17.62 13.98
N SER A 107 -16.98 -16.47 14.34
CA SER A 107 -17.47 -15.67 15.48
C SER A 107 -18.43 -14.55 15.10
N ALA A 108 -18.36 -14.02 13.87
CA ALA A 108 -19.24 -12.94 13.42
C ALA A 108 -20.68 -13.40 13.16
N GLU A 109 -20.85 -14.63 12.67
CA GLU A 109 -22.18 -15.23 12.44
C GLU A 109 -22.84 -15.64 13.77
N ALA A 110 -22.06 -16.07 14.77
CA ALA A 110 -22.57 -16.42 16.10
C ALA A 110 -23.08 -15.21 16.90
N THR A 111 -22.46 -14.03 16.79
CA THR A 111 -22.90 -12.82 17.52
C THR A 111 -24.15 -12.18 16.90
N ALA A 112 -24.31 -12.27 15.56
CA ALA A 112 -25.51 -11.79 14.89
C ALA A 112 -26.76 -12.62 15.26
N VAL A 113 -26.62 -13.93 15.42
CA VAL A 113 -27.72 -14.83 15.85
C VAL A 113 -28.05 -14.64 17.33
N ALA A 114 -27.06 -14.36 18.19
CA ALA A 114 -27.27 -14.19 19.64
C ALA A 114 -28.00 -12.89 20.03
N THR A 115 -28.10 -11.90 19.14
CA THR A 115 -28.78 -10.62 19.41
C THR A 115 -30.23 -10.61 18.89
N GLN A 116 -30.69 -11.70 18.26
CA GLN A 116 -32.06 -11.87 17.77
C GLN A 116 -32.94 -12.74 18.69
N HIS A 117 -32.50 -13.03 19.92
CA HIS A 117 -33.26 -13.82 20.88
C HIS A 117 -33.30 -13.19 22.27
#